data_AF-R9ILZ4-F1
#
_entry.id   AF-R9ILZ4-F1
#
_cell.length_a   1.000
_cell.length_b   1.000
_cell.length_c   1.000
_cell.angle_alpha   90.00
_cell.angle_beta   90.00
_cell.angle_gamma   90.00
#
_symmetry.space_group_name_H-M   'P 1'
#
loop_
_entity.id
_entity.type
_entity.pdbx_description
1 polymer ?
#
loop_
_entity_poly.entity_id
_entity_poly.type
_entity_poly.pdbx_seq_one_letter_code
_entity_poly.pdbx_strand_id
1 'polypeptide(L)'
;MKPLFTEEQLDSMSKENITALMQAMQKHQQKQETKIQILEEKTKELEFLNAMLSGRLTLAQRRRFGQSREKYADGYTQLNLFNEAKQESDLDGFGLELEEISATVYSITETALLNGWKPYNYLTYVLERMKDLGAFPKKEDMLELLPLSSNLPGDCRSKLKK
;
A
#
# COMPACT_ATOMS: atom_id res chain seq x y z
N MET A 1 4.12 12.07 -43.70
CA MET A 1 2.84 12.69 -43.28
C MET A 1 2.26 13.43 -44.47
N LYS A 2 0.93 13.48 -44.61
CA LYS A 2 0.31 14.33 -45.62
C LYS A 2 0.43 15.80 -45.17
N PRO A 3 0.72 16.75 -46.07
CA PRO A 3 0.75 18.17 -45.73
C PRO A 3 -0.64 18.62 -45.29
N LEU A 4 -0.70 19.50 -44.27
CA LEU A 4 -1.96 20.01 -43.73
C LEU A 4 -2.70 20.96 -44.68
N PHE A 5 -2.00 21.54 -45.67
CA PHE A 5 -2.54 22.52 -46.63
C PHE A 5 -2.00 22.26 -48.03
N THR A 6 -2.79 22.61 -49.05
CA THR A 6 -2.36 22.63 -50.46
C THR A 6 -1.64 23.94 -50.81
N GLU A 7 -0.84 23.97 -51.88
CA GLU A 7 -0.12 25.18 -52.32
C GLU A 7 -1.08 26.35 -52.59
N GLU A 8 -2.22 26.10 -53.24
CA GLU A 8 -3.26 27.11 -53.51
C GLU A 8 -3.88 27.71 -52.22
N GLN A 9 -3.98 26.90 -51.17
CA GLN A 9 -4.47 27.35 -49.87
C GLN A 9 -3.43 28.19 -49.14
N LEU A 10 -2.14 27.93 -49.36
CA LEU A 10 -1.06 28.74 -48.78
C LEU A 10 -1.00 30.12 -49.44
N ASP A 11 -1.11 30.19 -50.75
CA ASP A 11 -1.00 31.44 -51.52
C ASP A 11 -2.20 32.38 -51.33
N SER A 12 -3.36 31.84 -50.94
CA SER A 12 -4.58 32.63 -50.70
C SER A 12 -4.78 33.08 -49.25
N MET A 13 -3.95 32.63 -48.30
CA MET A 13 -4.10 33.04 -46.89
C MET A 13 -3.57 34.47 -46.64
N SER A 14 -4.38 35.27 -45.93
CA SER A 14 -3.95 36.57 -45.42
C SER A 14 -2.87 36.42 -44.34
N LYS A 15 -2.02 37.44 -44.18
CA LYS A 15 -0.99 37.48 -43.13
C LYS A 15 -1.58 37.27 -41.72
N GLU A 16 -2.77 37.79 -41.48
CA GLU A 16 -3.49 37.63 -40.21
C GLU A 16 -3.85 36.16 -39.95
N ASN A 17 -4.35 35.45 -40.98
CA ASN A 17 -4.67 34.03 -40.88
C ASN A 17 -3.42 33.17 -40.66
N ILE A 18 -2.31 33.48 -41.33
CA ILE A 18 -1.01 32.81 -41.11
C ILE A 18 -0.55 33.00 -39.66
N THR A 19 -0.68 34.22 -39.13
CA THR A 19 -0.24 34.55 -37.77
C THR A 19 -1.10 33.83 -36.74
N ALA A 20 -2.42 33.81 -36.91
CA ALA A 20 -3.35 33.08 -36.05
C ALA A 20 -3.07 31.56 -36.07
N LEU A 21 -2.78 30.99 -37.25
CA LEU A 21 -2.41 29.59 -37.40
C LEU A 21 -1.10 29.28 -36.67
N MET A 22 -0.07 30.10 -36.84
CA MET A 22 1.23 29.91 -36.17
C MET A 22 1.08 29.97 -34.64
N GLN A 23 0.27 30.91 -34.12
CA GLN A 23 -0.04 30.98 -32.70
C GLN A 23 -0.79 29.73 -32.20
N ALA A 24 -1.76 29.23 -32.96
CA ALA A 24 -2.49 28.02 -32.62
C ALA A 24 -1.58 26.78 -32.62
N MET A 25 -0.68 26.68 -33.60
CA MET A 25 0.33 25.62 -33.69
C MET A 25 1.31 25.69 -32.51
N GLN A 26 1.79 26.88 -32.16
CA GLN A 26 2.69 27.06 -31.02
C GLN A 26 2.02 26.68 -29.69
N LYS A 27 0.77 27.11 -29.48
CA LYS A 27 -0.02 26.73 -28.31
C LYS A 27 -0.27 25.23 -28.25
N HIS A 28 -0.53 24.60 -29.39
CA HIS A 28 -0.69 23.16 -29.47
C HIS A 28 0.61 22.43 -29.16
N GLN A 29 1.75 22.91 -29.65
CA GLN A 29 3.06 22.34 -29.37
C GLN A 29 3.40 22.42 -27.88
N GLN A 30 3.20 23.58 -27.24
CA GLN A 30 3.35 23.73 -25.78
C GLN A 30 2.45 22.76 -25.00
N LYS A 31 1.20 22.56 -25.45
CA LYS A 31 0.29 21.60 -24.83
C LYS A 31 0.77 20.15 -24.99
N GLN A 32 1.42 19.82 -26.11
CA GLN A 32 2.01 18.50 -26.31
C GLN A 32 3.25 18.30 -25.44
N GLU A 33 4.14 19.30 -25.36
CA GLU A 33 5.35 19.27 -24.52
C GLU A 33 4.99 19.07 -23.03
N THR A 34 4.03 19.82 -22.51
CA THR A 34 3.54 19.64 -21.13
C THR A 34 2.95 18.26 -20.89
N LYS A 35 2.20 17.71 -21.87
CA LYS A 35 1.66 16.35 -21.76
C LYS A 35 2.77 15.30 -21.75
N ILE A 36 3.81 15.46 -22.57
CA ILE A 36 4.97 14.56 -22.60
C ILE A 36 5.67 14.61 -21.25
N GLN A 37 5.93 15.80 -20.70
CA GLN A 37 6.57 15.96 -19.40
C GLN A 37 5.80 15.25 -18.26
N ILE A 38 4.47 15.43 -18.20
CA ILE A 38 3.62 14.76 -17.21
C ILE A 38 3.65 13.23 -17.38
N LEU A 39 3.68 12.74 -18.63
CA LEU A 39 3.76 11.31 -18.88
C LEU A 39 5.11 10.74 -18.45
N GLU A 40 6.21 11.44 -18.72
CA GLU A 40 7.55 11.04 -18.30
C GLU A 40 7.68 11.00 -16.77
N GLU A 41 7.13 11.98 -16.06
CA GLU A 41 7.07 11.99 -14.59
C GLU A 41 6.30 10.77 -14.07
N LYS A 42 5.12 10.48 -14.64
CA LYS A 42 4.33 9.29 -14.27
C LYS A 42 5.06 7.98 -14.56
N THR A 43 5.82 7.90 -15.65
CA THR A 43 6.61 6.69 -15.92
C THR A 43 7.70 6.48 -14.86
N LYS A 44 8.38 7.55 -14.43
CA LYS A 44 9.39 7.47 -13.36
C LYS A 44 8.76 7.05 -12.03
N GLU A 45 7.59 7.58 -11.69
CA GLU A 45 6.84 7.18 -10.49
C GLU A 45 6.46 5.69 -10.52
N LEU A 46 5.95 5.21 -11.66
CA LEU A 46 5.60 3.80 -11.83
C LEU A 46 6.83 2.89 -11.74
N GLU A 47 7.94 3.26 -12.36
CA GLU A 47 9.21 2.53 -12.27
C GLU A 47 9.71 2.46 -10.82
N PHE A 48 9.65 3.58 -10.10
CA PHE A 48 10.00 3.64 -8.68
C PHE A 48 9.12 2.73 -7.82
N LEU A 49 7.80 2.78 -8.00
CA LEU A 49 6.86 1.92 -7.27
C LEU A 49 7.09 0.45 -7.58
N ASN A 50 7.36 0.11 -8.84
CA ASN A 50 7.64 -1.26 -9.25
C ASN A 50 8.95 -1.78 -8.61
N ALA A 51 9.99 -0.94 -8.57
CA ALA A 51 11.24 -1.26 -7.86
C ALA A 51 11.00 -1.48 -6.36
N MET A 52 10.21 -0.62 -5.71
CA MET A 52 9.85 -0.74 -4.29
C MET A 52 9.04 -2.01 -3.99
N LEU A 53 8.04 -2.32 -4.80
CA LEU A 53 7.23 -3.54 -4.66
C LEU A 53 8.07 -4.80 -4.89
N SER A 54 8.95 -4.78 -5.90
CA SER A 54 9.89 -5.88 -6.18
C SER A 54 10.86 -6.09 -5.01
N GLY A 55 11.36 -5.01 -4.41
CA GLY A 55 12.18 -5.05 -3.20
C GLY A 55 11.44 -5.68 -2.01
N ARG A 56 10.20 -5.26 -1.76
CA ARG A 56 9.35 -5.85 -0.72
C ARG A 56 9.05 -7.32 -0.96
N LEU A 57 8.77 -7.72 -2.20
CA LEU A 57 8.53 -9.11 -2.56
C LEU A 57 9.78 -9.96 -2.29
N THR A 58 10.95 -9.45 -2.66
CA THR A 58 12.25 -10.12 -2.42
C THR A 58 12.49 -10.29 -0.92
N LEU A 59 12.24 -9.26 -0.12
CA LEU A 59 12.35 -9.33 1.33
C LEU A 59 11.36 -10.33 1.94
N ALA A 60 10.10 -10.32 1.48
CA ALA A 60 9.08 -11.27 1.92
C ALA A 60 9.44 -12.72 1.56
N GLN A 61 9.97 -12.96 0.36
CA GLN A 61 10.46 -14.27 -0.07
C GLN A 61 11.67 -14.71 0.77
N ARG A 62 12.62 -13.80 1.04
CA ARG A 62 13.76 -14.08 1.95
C ARG A 62 13.29 -14.40 3.37
N ARG A 63 12.31 -13.67 3.91
CA ARG A 63 11.72 -13.95 5.24
C ARG A 63 11.02 -15.32 5.27
N ARG A 64 10.25 -15.67 4.23
CA ARG A 64 9.47 -16.92 4.18
C ARG A 64 10.30 -18.17 3.86
N PHE A 65 11.36 -18.04 3.07
CA PHE A 65 12.16 -19.18 2.63
C PHE A 65 13.58 -19.24 3.21
N GLY A 66 14.02 -18.21 3.95
CA GLY A 66 15.38 -18.12 4.50
C GLY A 66 16.47 -18.29 3.44
N GLN A 67 17.72 -18.49 3.87
CA GLN A 67 18.83 -18.89 2.98
C GLN A 67 18.63 -20.31 2.38
N SER A 68 17.61 -21.06 2.79
CA SER A 68 17.35 -22.45 2.36
C SER A 68 16.92 -22.59 0.89
N ARG A 69 16.94 -21.50 0.11
CA ARG A 69 16.58 -21.50 -1.32
C ARG A 69 17.62 -20.90 -2.26
N GLU A 70 18.83 -20.62 -1.79
CA GLU A 70 19.92 -20.27 -2.71
C GLU A 70 20.48 -21.53 -3.37
N LYS A 71 19.83 -21.97 -4.46
CA LYS A 71 20.50 -22.82 -5.45
C LYS A 71 21.56 -21.96 -6.13
N TYR A 72 22.78 -21.95 -5.61
CA TYR A 72 23.91 -21.43 -6.35
C TYR A 72 24.26 -22.39 -7.48
N ALA A 73 24.55 -21.82 -8.66
CA ALA A 73 25.17 -22.57 -9.74
C ALA A 73 26.51 -23.15 -9.26
N ASP A 74 26.85 -24.32 -9.81
CA ASP A 74 27.98 -25.16 -9.43
C ASP A 74 29.29 -24.36 -9.24
N GLY A 75 29.90 -24.44 -8.04
CA GLY A 75 31.29 -24.04 -7.81
C GLY A 75 31.60 -22.91 -6.80
N TYR A 76 30.62 -22.22 -6.21
CA TYR A 76 30.92 -21.16 -5.21
C TYR A 76 30.28 -21.47 -3.85
N THR A 77 31.11 -21.80 -2.86
CA THR A 77 30.73 -21.82 -1.44
C THR A 77 30.74 -20.40 -0.89
N GLN A 78 29.58 -19.89 -0.49
CA GLN A 78 29.53 -18.67 0.32
C GLN A 78 30.05 -19.00 1.72
N LEU A 79 31.13 -18.34 2.12
CA LEU A 79 31.67 -18.40 3.48
C LEU A 79 30.66 -17.78 4.46
N ASN A 80 30.24 -18.54 5.47
CA ASN A 80 29.27 -18.17 6.52
C ASN A 80 29.81 -17.09 7.50
N LEU A 81 30.44 -16.01 7.01
CA LEU A 81 31.07 -15.00 7.87
C LEU A 81 30.09 -14.11 8.66
N PHE A 82 28.80 -14.11 8.32
CA PHE A 82 27.80 -13.27 8.98
C PHE A 82 26.80 -14.08 9.84
N ASN A 83 27.07 -15.37 10.05
CA ASN A 83 26.16 -16.23 10.81
C ASN A 83 26.20 -15.96 12.32
N GLU A 84 27.31 -15.43 12.84
CA GLU A 84 27.53 -15.29 14.28
C GLU A 84 26.85 -14.05 14.87
N ALA A 85 26.80 -12.93 14.14
CA ALA A 85 26.17 -11.68 14.61
C ALA A 85 24.63 -11.71 14.64
N LYS A 86 23.99 -12.74 14.06
CA LYS A 86 22.54 -12.97 14.17
C LYS A 86 22.17 -14.07 15.16
N GLN A 87 23.12 -14.91 15.56
CA GLN A 87 22.88 -16.00 16.50
C GLN A 87 22.69 -15.47 17.94
N GLU A 88 23.16 -14.26 18.24
CA GLU A 88 22.91 -13.60 19.53
C GLU A 88 21.60 -12.79 19.57
N SER A 89 20.88 -12.63 18.44
CA SER A 89 19.51 -12.11 18.44
C SER A 89 18.48 -13.26 18.43
N ASP A 90 18.72 -14.29 19.23
CA ASP A 90 17.72 -15.29 19.65
C ASP A 90 16.63 -14.65 20.53
N LEU A 91 15.95 -13.64 19.97
CA LEU A 91 14.63 -13.17 20.39
C LEU A 91 13.62 -13.28 19.22
N ASP A 92 13.94 -14.10 18.21
CA ASP A 92 13.17 -14.34 16.98
C ASP A 92 12.00 -15.34 17.15
N GLY A 93 11.35 -15.33 18.32
CA GLY A 93 10.05 -16.00 18.52
C GLY A 93 8.86 -15.05 18.48
N PHE A 94 9.06 -13.81 18.94
CA PHE A 94 7.97 -12.85 19.16
C PHE A 94 7.73 -11.90 17.99
N GLY A 95 8.67 -11.78 17.04
CA GLY A 95 8.60 -10.80 15.95
C GLY A 95 7.49 -11.07 14.92
N LEU A 96 7.24 -12.34 14.58
CA LEU A 96 6.18 -12.73 13.63
C LEU A 96 4.78 -12.64 14.27
N GLU A 97 4.64 -13.05 15.53
CA GLU A 97 3.38 -12.87 16.27
C GLU A 97 3.04 -11.40 16.48
N LEU A 98 4.03 -10.53 16.72
CA LEU A 98 3.77 -9.11 16.97
C LEU A 98 3.23 -8.39 15.71
N GLU A 99 3.70 -8.75 14.51
CA GLU A 99 3.18 -8.24 13.24
C GLU A 99 1.72 -8.69 13.01
N GLU A 100 1.39 -9.95 13.30
CA GLU A 100 0.02 -10.48 13.16
C GLU A 100 -0.94 -9.93 14.24
N ILE A 101 -0.49 -9.81 15.48
CA ILE A 101 -1.24 -9.24 16.59
C ILE A 101 -1.52 -7.76 16.32
N SER A 102 -0.52 -6.98 15.91
CA SER A 102 -0.70 -5.55 15.62
C SER A 102 -1.65 -5.32 14.44
N ALA A 103 -1.57 -6.11 13.37
CA ALA A 103 -2.51 -6.06 12.25
C ALA A 103 -3.94 -6.40 12.67
N THR A 104 -4.10 -7.41 13.54
CA THR A 104 -5.41 -7.84 14.05
C THR A 104 -6.03 -6.76 14.95
N VAL A 105 -5.24 -6.19 15.87
CA VAL A 105 -5.66 -5.09 16.74
C VAL A 105 -6.07 -3.88 15.89
N TYR A 106 -5.27 -3.51 14.88
CA TYR A 106 -5.60 -2.40 13.99
C TYR A 106 -6.94 -2.62 13.26
N SER A 107 -7.12 -3.79 12.63
CA SER A 107 -8.36 -4.13 11.91
C SER A 107 -9.60 -4.08 12.81
N ILE A 108 -9.50 -4.61 14.02
CA ILE A 108 -10.59 -4.61 15.00
C ILE A 108 -10.90 -3.17 15.44
N THR A 109 -9.88 -2.33 15.69
CA THR A 109 -10.08 -0.92 16.07
C THR A 109 -10.73 -0.10 14.97
N GLU A 110 -10.34 -0.30 13.71
CA GLU A 110 -10.90 0.41 12.56
C GLU A 110 -12.36 0.00 12.34
N THR A 111 -12.67 -1.29 12.48
CA THR A 111 -14.05 -1.79 12.42
C THR A 111 -14.91 -1.21 13.56
N ALA A 112 -14.36 -1.07 14.77
CA ALA A 112 -15.04 -0.43 15.89
C ALA A 112 -15.30 1.07 15.64
N LEU A 113 -14.33 1.80 15.07
CA LEU A 113 -14.49 3.21 14.69
C LEU A 113 -15.61 3.40 13.65
N LEU A 114 -15.62 2.59 12.59
CA LEU A 114 -16.62 2.66 11.52
C LEU A 114 -18.05 2.40 12.02
N ASN A 115 -18.20 1.58 13.05
CA ASN A 115 -19.48 1.29 13.67
C ASN A 115 -19.86 2.29 14.80
N GLY A 116 -19.11 3.38 14.97
CA GLY A 116 -19.40 4.43 15.94
C GLY A 116 -19.07 4.07 17.39
N TRP A 117 -18.09 3.20 17.62
CA TRP A 117 -17.64 2.80 18.96
C TRP A 117 -16.40 3.58 19.39
N LYS A 118 -16.18 3.66 20.71
CA LYS A 118 -14.96 4.21 21.32
C LYS A 118 -13.89 3.10 21.39
N PRO A 119 -12.80 3.17 20.62
CA PRO A 119 -11.84 2.06 20.51
C PRO A 119 -11.20 1.68 21.84
N TYR A 120 -10.86 2.67 22.66
CA TYR A 120 -10.27 2.43 23.98
C TYR A 120 -11.21 1.60 24.86
N ASN A 121 -12.45 2.03 25.05
CA ASN A 121 -13.43 1.34 25.88
C ASN A 121 -13.73 -0.07 25.35
N TYR A 122 -13.86 -0.21 24.03
CA TYR A 122 -14.11 -1.50 23.39
C TYR A 122 -12.94 -2.47 23.58
N LEU A 123 -11.69 -2.03 23.35
CA LEU A 123 -10.52 -2.87 23.56
C LEU A 123 -10.36 -3.25 25.03
N THR A 124 -10.61 -2.34 25.97
CA THR A 124 -10.60 -2.63 27.41
C THR A 124 -11.62 -3.72 27.74
N TYR A 125 -12.86 -3.60 27.24
CA TYR A 125 -13.90 -4.60 27.45
C TYR A 125 -13.50 -5.98 26.89
N VAL A 126 -12.98 -6.03 25.66
CA VAL A 126 -12.52 -7.27 25.02
C VAL A 126 -11.43 -7.92 25.86
N LEU A 127 -10.39 -7.18 26.25
CA LEU A 127 -9.28 -7.70 27.04
C LEU A 127 -9.70 -8.15 28.44
N GLU A 128 -10.69 -7.50 29.06
CA GLU A 128 -11.26 -7.95 30.33
C GLU A 128 -12.04 -9.25 30.16
N ARG A 129 -12.90 -9.34 29.15
CA ARG A 129 -13.72 -10.53 28.90
C ARG A 129 -12.89 -11.74 28.45
N MET A 130 -11.79 -11.50 27.74
CA MET A 130 -10.84 -12.54 27.34
C MET A 130 -10.19 -13.25 28.53
N LYS A 131 -10.10 -12.60 29.70
CA LYS A 131 -9.58 -13.25 30.92
C LYS A 131 -10.51 -14.35 31.44
N ASP A 132 -11.81 -14.20 31.21
CA ASP A 132 -12.84 -15.13 31.68
C ASP A 132 -13.03 -16.34 30.75
N LEU A 133 -12.49 -16.26 29.53
CA LEU A 133 -12.76 -17.18 28.42
C LEU A 133 -11.89 -18.46 28.41
N GLY A 134 -10.90 -18.54 29.30
CA GLY A 134 -9.97 -19.66 29.37
C GLY A 134 -9.04 -19.78 28.15
N ALA A 135 -8.14 -20.77 28.14
CA ALA A 135 -7.16 -20.95 27.08
C ALA A 135 -7.77 -21.37 25.72
N PHE A 136 -8.98 -21.92 25.73
CA PHE A 136 -9.69 -22.43 24.55
C PHE A 136 -11.16 -22.03 24.59
N PRO A 137 -11.49 -20.76 24.30
CA PRO A 137 -12.86 -20.30 24.27
C PRO A 137 -13.66 -20.96 23.17
N LYS A 138 -14.97 -21.08 23.40
CA LYS A 138 -15.90 -21.51 22.36
C LYS A 138 -16.06 -20.41 21.32
N LYS A 139 -16.37 -20.82 20.09
CA LYS A 139 -16.48 -19.90 18.96
C LYS A 139 -17.58 -18.88 19.18
N GLU A 140 -18.69 -19.29 19.79
CA GLU A 140 -19.84 -18.45 20.08
C GLU A 140 -19.45 -17.30 21.00
N ASP A 141 -18.69 -17.59 22.06
CA ASP A 141 -18.26 -16.59 23.03
C ASP A 141 -17.27 -15.58 22.42
N MET A 142 -16.42 -16.03 21.46
CA MET A 142 -15.52 -15.14 20.70
C MET A 142 -16.29 -14.21 19.76
N LEU A 143 -17.38 -14.68 19.14
CA LEU A 143 -18.20 -13.87 18.24
C LEU A 143 -18.91 -12.74 19.00
N GLU A 144 -19.26 -12.96 20.26
CA GLU A 144 -19.88 -11.93 21.10
C GLU A 144 -18.94 -10.75 21.40
N LEU A 145 -17.63 -10.95 21.28
CA LEU A 145 -16.62 -9.91 21.50
C LEU A 145 -16.30 -9.09 20.27
N LEU A 146 -16.74 -9.50 19.07
CA LEU A 146 -16.42 -8.80 17.84
C LEU A 146 -17.19 -7.48 17.70
N PRO A 147 -16.69 -6.51 16.92
CA PRO A 147 -17.31 -5.17 16.80
C PRO A 147 -18.74 -5.17 16.24
N LEU A 148 -19.16 -6.27 15.61
CA LEU A 148 -20.47 -6.46 14.99
C LEU A 148 -21.48 -7.16 15.93
N SER A 149 -21.06 -7.53 17.14
CA SER A 149 -21.92 -8.19 18.13
C SER A 149 -23.02 -7.27 18.66
N SER A 150 -24.21 -7.82 18.85
CA SER A 150 -25.34 -7.14 19.47
C SER A 150 -25.20 -6.98 20.99
N ASN A 151 -24.33 -7.76 21.63
CA ASN A 151 -24.23 -7.90 23.09
C ASN A 151 -23.19 -6.96 23.74
N LEU A 152 -22.68 -5.98 23.00
CA LEU A 152 -21.63 -5.08 23.49
C LEU A 152 -22.18 -3.98 24.43
N PRO A 153 -21.43 -3.61 25.51
CA PRO A 153 -21.88 -2.62 26.48
C PRO A 153 -22.14 -1.24 25.89
N GLY A 154 -23.14 -0.53 26.44
CA GLY A 154 -23.50 0.84 26.02
C GLY A 154 -22.36 1.85 26.16
N ASP A 155 -21.46 1.67 27.13
CA ASP A 155 -20.32 2.57 27.37
C ASP A 155 -19.24 2.49 26.27
N CYS A 156 -19.25 1.43 25.47
CA CYS A 156 -18.40 1.31 24.29
C CYS A 156 -18.97 2.10 23.10
N ARG A 157 -20.27 2.44 23.10
CA ARG A 157 -20.90 3.21 22.03
C ARG A 157 -20.55 4.69 22.17
N SER A 158 -20.18 5.33 21.07
CA SER A 158 -20.11 6.79 21.06
C SER A 158 -21.52 7.36 21.17
N LYS A 159 -21.70 8.43 21.93
CA LYS A 159 -22.93 9.23 21.84
C LYS A 159 -22.88 9.92 20.48
N LEU A 160 -23.48 9.32 19.45
CA LEU A 160 -23.82 10.08 18.26
C LEU A 160 -24.69 11.25 18.72
N LYS A 161 -24.12 12.46 18.71
CA LYS A 161 -24.95 13.64 18.54
C LYS A 161 -25.57 13.48 17.15
N LYS A 162 -26.88 13.24 17.12
CA LYS A 162 -27.68 13.49 15.93
C LYS A 162 -27.43 14.89 15.41
#